data_AF-M7B7S4-F1
#
_entry.id   AF-M7B7S4-F1
#
_cell.length_a   1.000
_cell.length_b   1.000
_cell.length_c   1.000
_cell.angle_alpha   90.00
_cell.angle_beta   90.00
_cell.angle_gamma   90.00
#
_symmetry.space_group_name_H-M   'P 1'
#
loop_
_entity.id
_entity.type
_entity.pdbx_description
1 polymer ?
#
loop_
_entity_poly.entity_id
_entity_poly.type
_entity_poly.pdbx_seq_one_letter_code
_entity_poly.pdbx_strand_id
1 'polypeptide(L)' 'MAQKLRDAITFIEQGHVRVGPEVVTDPACLVSRAMEDFITWTDSSRIRQHVLNYNQERDDFDLAC' A
#
# COMPACT_ATOMS: atom_id res chain seq x y z
N MET A 1 -0.28 -6.75 -3.93
CA MET A 1 0.48 -5.90 -4.87
C MET A 1 -0.18 -5.90 -6.24
N ALA A 2 0.12 -4.91 -7.09
CA ALA A 2 -0.53 -4.70 -8.38
C ALA A 2 -0.20 -5.79 -9.41
N GLN A 3 -1.12 -6.05 -10.36
CA GLN A 3 -0.91 -7.04 -11.42
C GLN A 3 -0.06 -6.50 -12.60
N LYS A 4 -0.15 -5.20 -12.88
CA LYS A 4 0.59 -4.55 -13.98
C LYS A 4 1.44 -3.41 -13.45
N LEU A 5 2.56 -3.16 -14.13
CA LEU A 5 3.46 -2.06 -13.80
C LEU A 5 2.77 -0.69 -13.82
N ARG A 6 1.88 -0.46 -14.80
CA ARG A 6 1.13 0.80 -14.92
C ARG A 6 0.21 1.04 -13.72
N ASP A 7 -0.42 -0.01 -13.22
CA ASP A 7 -1.29 0.06 -12.06
C ASP A 7 -0.45 0.30 -10.79
N ALA A 8 0.73 -0.32 -10.69
CA ALA A 8 1.67 -0.09 -9.59
C ALA A 8 2.09 1.39 -9.50
N ILE A 9 2.47 2.00 -10.64
CA ILE A 9 2.81 3.42 -10.72
C ILE A 9 1.63 4.27 -10.25
N THR A 10 0.42 3.99 -10.74
CA THR A 10 -0.79 4.74 -10.38
C THR A 10 -1.08 4.66 -8.86
N PHE A 11 -0.90 3.49 -8.24
CA PHE A 11 -1.11 3.33 -6.80
C PHE A 11 -0.05 4.03 -5.94
N ILE A 12 1.19 4.10 -6.43
CA ILE A 12 2.27 4.83 -5.77
C ILE A 12 2.01 6.34 -5.88
N GLU A 13 1.64 6.84 -7.06
CA GLU A 13 1.29 8.27 -7.27
C GLU A 13 0.10 8.71 -6.41
N GLN A 14 -0.87 7.82 -6.18
CA GLN A 14 -2.01 8.06 -5.28
C GLN A 14 -1.64 8.00 -3.79
N GLY A 15 -0.41 7.57 -3.43
CA GLY A 15 0.05 7.47 -2.05
C GLY A 15 -0.53 6.26 -1.28
N HIS A 16 -0.92 5.21 -1.99
CA HIS A 16 -1.46 4.01 -1.36
C HIS A 16 -0.38 3.06 -0.80
N VAL A 17 0.90 3.31 -1.12
CA VAL A 17 2.04 2.46 -0.73
C VAL A 17 2.93 3.21 0.26
N ARG A 18 3.36 2.52 1.32
CA ARG A 18 4.37 3.01 2.27
C ARG A 18 5.54 2.02 2.37
N VAL A 19 6.72 2.54 2.68
CA VAL A 19 7.93 1.75 2.95
C VAL A 19 8.33 2.02 4.39
N GLY A 20 8.10 1.05 5.26
CA GLY A 20 8.24 1.25 6.70
C GLY A 20 7.25 2.33 7.21
N PRO A 21 7.71 3.39 7.89
CA PRO A 21 6.85 4.46 8.40
C PRO A 21 6.52 5.55 7.36
N GLU A 22 7.25 5.64 6.25
CA GLU A 22 7.11 6.74 5.28
C GLU A 22 6.24 6.35 4.08
N VAL A 23 5.32 7.25 3.71
CA VAL A 23 4.49 7.08 2.50
C VAL A 23 5.29 7.53 1.28
N VAL A 24 5.38 6.66 0.27
CA VAL A 24 6.12 6.94 -0.96
C VAL A 24 5.13 7.39 -2.03
N THR A 25 5.32 8.59 -2.54
CA THR A 25 4.53 9.15 -3.65
C THR A 25 5.30 9.17 -4.97
N ASP A 26 6.63 9.03 -4.93
CA ASP A 26 7.48 9.04 -6.10
C ASP A 26 7.70 7.61 -6.66
N PRO A 27 7.32 7.34 -7.92
CA PRO A 27 7.48 6.01 -8.51
C PRO A 27 8.92 5.66 -8.87
N ALA A 28 9.86 6.62 -8.84
CA ALA A 28 11.28 6.39 -9.10
C ALA A 28 12.10 6.16 -7.82
N CYS A 29 11.43 5.98 -6.67
CA CYS A 29 12.09 5.69 -5.40
C CYS A 29 12.82 4.34 -5.46
N LEU A 30 14.14 4.37 -5.21
CA LEU A 30 15.01 3.21 -5.30
C LEU A 30 15.03 2.48 -3.95
N VAL A 31 14.35 1.32 -3.89
CA VAL A 31 14.19 0.55 -2.66
C VAL A 31 15.38 -0.42 -2.49
N SER A 32 15.98 -0.43 -1.31
CA SER A 32 17.04 -1.39 -0.97
C SER A 32 16.46 -2.74 -0.56
N ARG A 33 17.23 -3.83 -0.71
CA ARG A 33 16.76 -5.20 -0.41
C ARG A 33 16.27 -5.37 1.03
N ALA A 34 16.87 -4.66 1.99
CA ALA A 34 16.45 -4.72 3.39
C ALA A 34 15.11 -3.98 3.64
N MET A 35 14.73 -3.05 2.75
CA MET A 35 13.49 -2.30 2.85
C MET A 35 12.32 -2.95 2.09
N GLU A 36 12.61 -3.94 1.25
CA GLU A 36 11.60 -4.66 0.46
C GLU A 36 10.52 -5.30 1.34
N ASP A 37 10.92 -5.92 2.47
CA ASP A 37 9.99 -6.56 3.41
C ASP A 37 9.01 -5.57 4.08
N PHE A 38 9.35 -4.28 4.11
CA PHE A 38 8.54 -3.24 4.75
C PHE A 38 7.62 -2.50 3.78
N ILE A 39 7.52 -2.95 2.52
CA ILE A 39 6.59 -2.40 1.54
C ILE A 39 5.17 -2.88 1.88
N THR A 40 4.34 -1.97 2.38
CA THR A 40 2.96 -2.26 2.77
C THR A 40 1.98 -1.23 2.22
N TRP A 41 0.69 -1.57 2.17
CA TRP A 41 -0.35 -0.59 1.88
C TRP A 41 -0.49 0.38 3.05
N THR A 42 -0.72 1.66 2.75
CA THR A 42 -1.09 2.65 3.75
C THR A 42 -2.39 2.22 4.44
N ASP A 43 -2.52 2.53 5.72
CA ASP A 43 -3.67 2.10 6.53
C ASP A 43 -5.01 2.62 6.00
N SER A 44 -5.03 3.89 5.59
CA SER A 44 -6.16 4.56 4.94
C SER A 44 -6.40 4.14 3.49
N SER A 45 -5.67 3.15 2.95
CA SER A 45 -5.81 2.73 1.56
C SER A 45 -7.09 1.93 1.33
N ARG A 46 -7.92 2.41 0.39
CA ARG A 46 -9.11 1.67 -0.09
C ARG A 46 -8.75 0.33 -0.72
N ILE A 47 -7.53 0.17 -1.23
CA ILE A 47 -7.05 -1.09 -1.79
C ILE A 47 -6.88 -2.12 -0.67
N ARG A 48 -6.33 -1.72 0.47
CA ARG A 48 -6.22 -2.58 1.66
C ARG A 48 -7.60 -3.01 2.15
N GLN A 49 -8.55 -2.07 2.25
CA GLN A 49 -9.93 -2.39 2.60
C GLN A 49 -10.58 -3.37 1.63
N HIS A 50 -10.38 -3.18 0.32
CA HIS A 50 -10.94 -4.06 -0.70
C HIS A 50 -10.38 -5.49 -0.58
N VAL A 51 -9.07 -5.62 -0.32
CA VAL A 51 -8.43 -6.93 -0.09
C VAL A 51 -8.92 -7.58 1.20
N LEU A 52 -9.03 -6.84 2.31
CA LEU A 52 -9.56 -7.34 3.58
C LEU A 52 -11.02 -7.78 3.46
N ASN A 53 -11.85 -7.01 2.74
CA ASN A 53 -13.23 -7.37 2.42
C ASN A 53 -13.31 -8.66 1.63
N TYR A 54 -12.45 -8.81 0.62
CA TYR A 54 -12.38 -10.02 -0.19
C TYR A 54 -12.03 -11.25 0.66
N ASN A 55 -11.13 -11.08 1.64
CA ASN A 55 -10.74 -12.13 2.58
C ASN A 55 -11.75 -12.35 3.73
N GLN A 56 -12.81 -11.53 3.83
CA GLN A 56 -13.76 -11.53 4.95
C GLN A 56 -13.12 -11.23 6.33
N GLU A 57 -11.93 -10.63 6.34
CA GLU A 57 -11.17 -10.26 7.56
C GLU A 57 -11.29 -8.77 7.85
N ARG A 58 -12.36 -8.13 7.36
CA ARG A 58 -12.55 -6.69 7.51
C ARG A 58 -12.91 -6.35 8.96
N ASP A 59 -11.98 -5.71 9.65
CA ASP A 59 -12.18 -5.08 10.95
C ASP A 59 -12.37 -3.57 10.78
N ASP A 60 -13.57 -3.05 11.10
CA ASP A 60 -13.91 -1.63 10.96
C ASP A 60 -13.39 -0.77 12.14
N PHE A 61 -12.76 -1.36 13.16
CA PHE A 61 -12.21 -0.62 14.32
C PHE A 61 -10.89 0.09 14.00
N ASP A 62 -10.04 -0.49 13.15
CA ASP A 62 -8.71 0.03 12.77
C ASP A 62 -8.79 1.32 11.92
N LEU A 63 -9.96 1.60 11.32
CA LEU A 63 -10.14 2.68 10.36
C LEU A 63 -10.41 4.07 10.97
N ALA A 64 -10.60 4.14 12.30
CA ALA A 64 -11.17 5.32 12.97
C ALA A 64 -10.14 6.24 13.68
N CYS A 65 -8.82 6.07 13.49
CA CYS A 65 -7.81 6.90 14.16
C CYS A 65 -6.76 7.45 13.19
#